data_AF-A0A165EPW2-F1
#
_entry.id   AF-A0A165EPW2-F1
#
_cell.length_a   1.000
_cell.length_b   1.000
_cell.length_c   1.000
_cell.angle_alpha   90.00
_cell.angle_beta   90.00
_cell.angle_gamma   90.00
#
_symmetry.space_group_name_H-M   'P 1'
#
loop_
_entity.id
_entity.type
_entity.pdbx_description
1 polymer ?
#
loop_
_entity_poly.entity_id
_entity_poly.type
_entity_poly.pdbx_seq_one_letter_code
_entity_poly.pdbx_strand_id
1 'polypeptide(L)'
;MDKLELVSLTSESHISVNNFLNTISAPHLSELWLVAFTWAGQNASLEVPKVSVNTASHIRSLVLGGEISAGYLAGLLSLFLNLEVLQFASPWERRTFSHTQMIELLTEPGRLPSLQKLSLHNMYFQHTALQRFIDARTELPMTPFHVLELSQCSVLSGRVRIERPFQLRGIRLETWVPPFW
;
A
#
# COMPACT_ATOMS: atom_id res chain seq x y z
N MET A 1 29.91 8.75 -0.54
CA MET A 1 28.92 8.09 0.33
C MET A 1 27.70 7.88 -0.54
N ASP A 2 27.45 6.63 -0.91
CA ASP A 2 26.34 6.26 -1.77
C ASP A 2 25.02 6.58 -1.05
N LYS A 3 24.17 7.37 -1.71
CA LYS A 3 22.85 7.72 -1.17
C LYS A 3 21.97 6.47 -1.31
N LEU A 4 21.67 5.83 -0.19
CA LEU A 4 20.70 4.74 -0.16
C LEU A 4 19.30 5.33 -0.36
N GLU A 5 18.76 5.21 -1.59
CA GLU A 5 17.47 5.78 -1.99
C GLU A 5 16.32 4.76 -1.96
N LEU A 6 16.67 3.47 -2.10
CA LEU A 6 15.74 2.33 -2.11
C LEU A 6 16.21 1.26 -1.13
N VAL A 7 15.26 0.75 -0.34
CA VAL A 7 15.45 -0.41 0.53
C VAL A 7 14.34 -1.41 0.25
N SER A 8 14.72 -2.64 -0.12
CA SER A 8 13.81 -3.77 -0.24
C SER A 8 14.07 -4.77 0.87
N LEU A 9 13.06 -4.99 1.72
CA LEU A 9 13.12 -5.92 2.84
C LEU A 9 12.12 -7.03 2.59
N THR A 10 12.64 -8.09 1.98
CA THR A 10 11.98 -9.39 1.82
C THR A 10 12.49 -10.28 2.95
N SER A 11 11.69 -10.56 3.98
CA SER A 11 12.18 -11.39 5.09
C SER A 11 11.16 -12.41 5.55
N GLU A 12 11.64 -13.60 5.88
CA GLU A 12 10.95 -14.60 6.72
C GLU A 12 11.00 -14.24 8.22
N SER A 13 11.75 -13.20 8.63
CA SER A 13 11.94 -12.82 10.04
C SER A 13 11.86 -11.31 10.28
N HIS A 14 10.69 -10.85 10.75
CA HIS A 14 10.37 -9.45 11.09
C HIS A 14 11.41 -8.72 11.97
N ILE A 15 12.16 -9.46 12.78
CA ILE A 15 13.19 -8.94 13.69
C ILE A 15 14.31 -8.22 12.92
N SER A 16 14.70 -8.74 11.74
CA SER A 16 15.76 -8.16 10.92
C SER A 16 15.35 -6.82 10.29
N VAL A 17 14.08 -6.68 9.92
CA VAL A 17 13.50 -5.43 9.38
C VAL A 17 13.48 -4.32 10.42
N ASN A 18 13.04 -4.64 11.63
CA ASN A 18 13.00 -3.70 12.76
C ASN A 18 14.39 -3.21 13.14
N ASN A 19 15.37 -4.10 13.20
CA ASN A 19 16.73 -3.72 13.57
C ASN A 19 17.37 -2.85 12.49
N PHE A 20 17.14 -3.14 11.20
CA PHE A 20 17.66 -2.36 10.08
C PHE A 20 17.09 -0.94 10.07
N LEU A 21 15.77 -0.78 10.11
CA LEU A 21 15.11 0.53 10.01
C LEU A 21 15.30 1.41 11.26
N ASN A 22 15.59 0.83 12.42
CA ASN A 22 15.95 1.58 13.63
C ASN A 22 17.42 2.05 13.62
N THR A 23 18.31 1.27 13.03
CA THR A 23 19.76 1.54 13.08
C THR A 23 20.20 2.53 12.01
N ILE A 24 19.47 2.57 10.90
CA ILE A 24 19.80 3.43 9.77
C ILE A 24 19.09 4.78 9.94
N SER A 25 19.88 5.84 10.12
CA SER A 25 19.44 7.20 9.79
C SER A 25 19.66 7.40 8.31
N ALA A 26 18.63 7.19 7.49
CA ALA A 26 18.70 7.39 6.04
C ALA A 26 17.85 8.59 5.62
N PRO A 27 18.41 9.82 5.68
CA PRO A 27 17.71 11.04 5.22
C PRO A 27 17.50 11.07 3.69
N HIS A 28 18.05 10.11 2.96
CA HIS A 28 17.86 9.97 1.51
C HIS A 28 16.99 8.78 1.12
N LEU A 29 16.50 8.00 2.09
CA LEU A 29 15.60 6.88 1.80
C LEU A 29 14.22 7.41 1.44
N SER A 30 13.89 7.35 0.15
CA SER A 30 12.60 7.78 -0.38
C SER A 30 11.66 6.62 -0.68
N GLU A 31 12.20 5.41 -0.85
CA GLU A 31 11.44 4.23 -1.25
C GLU A 31 11.69 3.03 -0.35
N LEU A 32 10.60 2.43 0.14
CA LEU A 32 10.64 1.28 1.03
C LEU A 32 9.74 0.17 0.50
N TRP A 33 10.29 -1.04 0.34
CA TRP A 33 9.52 -2.23 -0.01
C TRP A 33 9.47 -3.16 1.19
N LEU A 34 8.26 -3.48 1.64
CA LEU A 34 8.00 -4.39 2.73
C LEU A 34 7.21 -5.58 2.19
N VAL A 35 7.86 -6.74 2.21
CA VAL A 35 7.24 -7.98 1.76
C VAL A 35 7.15 -8.92 2.94
N ALA A 36 5.94 -9.09 3.44
CA ALA A 36 5.69 -9.90 4.62
C ALA A 36 5.22 -11.31 4.20
N PHE A 37 5.91 -12.34 4.65
CA PHE A 37 5.41 -13.72 4.53
C PHE A 37 5.34 -14.34 5.91
N THR A 38 4.15 -14.72 6.37
CA THR A 38 4.04 -15.64 7.50
C THR A 38 3.95 -17.06 6.94
N TRP A 39 4.81 -17.97 7.38
CA TRP A 39 4.66 -19.37 7.00
C TRP A 39 3.31 -19.89 7.54
N ALA A 40 2.54 -20.57 6.70
CA ALA A 40 1.24 -21.15 7.06
C ALA A 40 1.38 -22.03 8.32
N GLY A 41 0.89 -21.53 9.46
CA GLY A 41 0.95 -22.24 10.74
C GLY A 41 1.42 -21.40 11.93
N GLN A 42 2.05 -20.24 11.70
CA GLN A 42 2.36 -19.31 12.80
C GLN A 42 1.30 -18.23 12.93
N ASN A 43 0.68 -18.15 14.10
CA ASN A 43 -0.11 -16.99 14.55
C ASN A 43 0.81 -15.79 14.87
N ALA A 44 1.87 -15.58 14.10
CA ALA A 44 2.68 -14.38 14.20
C ALA A 44 1.82 -13.23 13.68
N SER A 45 1.46 -12.31 14.57
CA SER A 45 0.98 -11.00 14.19
C SER A 45 2.13 -10.24 13.55
N LEU A 46 1.95 -9.78 12.31
CA LEU A 46 2.89 -8.86 11.67
C LEU A 46 3.10 -7.64 12.57
N GLU A 47 4.34 -7.40 12.99
CA GLU A 47 4.66 -6.22 13.78
C GLU A 47 4.93 -5.04 12.87
N VAL A 48 4.30 -3.90 13.17
CA VAL A 48 4.56 -2.63 12.49
C VAL A 48 6.02 -2.26 12.71
N PRO A 49 6.78 -1.93 11.65
CA PRO A 49 8.18 -1.63 11.81
C PRO A 49 8.43 -0.44 12.70
N LYS A 50 9.41 -0.53 13.59
CA LYS A 50 9.91 0.63 14.32
C LYS A 50 10.83 1.39 13.39
N VAL A 51 10.38 2.56 12.92
CA VAL A 51 11.13 3.46 12.04
C VAL A 51 11.29 4.79 12.77
N SER A 52 12.50 5.36 12.75
CA SER A 52 12.71 6.71 13.31
C SER A 52 11.85 7.74 12.59
N VAL A 53 11.32 8.73 13.32
CA VAL A 53 10.48 9.80 12.74
C VAL A 53 11.21 10.51 11.59
N ASN A 54 12.52 10.73 11.74
CA ASN A 54 13.33 11.31 10.67
C ASN A 54 13.37 10.43 9.43
N THR A 55 13.51 9.11 9.53
CA THR A 55 13.52 8.27 8.32
C THR A 55 12.13 8.16 7.71
N ALA A 56 11.10 8.00 8.53
CA ALA A 56 9.72 7.92 8.08
C ALA A 56 9.25 9.19 7.34
N SER A 57 9.76 10.36 7.74
CA SER A 57 9.39 11.63 7.10
C SER A 57 9.99 11.83 5.70
N HIS A 58 11.01 11.03 5.29
CA HIS A 58 11.62 11.08 3.95
C HIS A 58 11.02 10.07 2.98
N ILE A 59 10.37 9.02 3.47
CA ILE A 59 9.74 8.02 2.61
C ILE A 59 8.57 8.66 1.83
N ARG A 60 8.57 8.44 0.52
CA ARG A 60 7.57 8.90 -0.45
C ARG A 60 6.91 7.75 -1.20
N SER A 61 7.60 6.62 -1.34
CA SER A 61 7.09 5.42 -1.98
C SER A 61 7.10 4.23 -1.03
N LEU A 62 5.97 3.54 -0.95
CA LEU A 62 5.82 2.31 -0.18
C LEU A 62 5.25 1.21 -1.06
N VAL A 63 5.96 0.09 -1.13
CA VAL A 63 5.51 -1.14 -1.79
C VAL A 63 5.22 -2.18 -0.71
N LEU A 64 4.01 -2.72 -0.73
CA LEU A 64 3.55 -3.76 0.20
C LEU A 64 3.19 -5.02 -0.58
N GLY A 65 3.75 -6.15 -0.17
CA GLY A 65 3.41 -7.46 -0.72
C GLY A 65 3.29 -8.53 0.35
N GLY A 66 2.65 -9.65 0.00
CA GLY A 66 2.40 -10.74 0.95
C GLY A 66 1.37 -10.36 2.01
N GLU A 67 1.61 -10.66 3.29
CA GLU A 67 0.61 -10.60 4.36
C GLU A 67 0.36 -9.19 4.80
N ILE A 68 -0.91 -8.79 4.73
CA ILE A 68 -1.34 -7.49 5.19
C ILE A 68 -2.61 -7.69 6.01
N SER A 69 -2.54 -7.39 7.30
CA SER A 69 -3.70 -7.29 8.17
C SER A 69 -4.14 -5.83 8.32
N ALA A 70 -5.38 -5.60 8.78
CA ALA A 70 -5.90 -4.25 9.01
C ALA A 70 -5.00 -3.45 9.96
N GLY A 71 -4.62 -4.05 11.09
CA GLY A 71 -3.79 -3.40 12.09
C GLY A 71 -2.38 -3.11 11.60
N TYR A 72 -1.80 -4.03 10.82
CA TYR A 72 -0.48 -3.84 10.22
C TYR A 72 -0.49 -2.69 9.22
N LEU A 73 -1.46 -2.67 8.29
CA LEU A 73 -1.61 -1.58 7.33
C LEU A 73 -1.85 -0.25 8.04
N ALA A 74 -2.81 -0.19 8.97
CA ALA A 74 -3.10 1.04 9.72
C ALA A 74 -1.87 1.58 10.45
N GLY A 75 -1.08 0.69 11.07
CA GLY A 75 0.18 1.07 11.71
C GLY A 75 1.20 1.63 10.73
N LEU A 76 1.41 1.00 9.57
CA LEU A 76 2.31 1.52 8.54
C LEU A 76 1.87 2.90 8.03
N LEU A 77 0.58 3.08 7.76
CA LEU A 77 0.05 4.37 7.27
C LEU A 77 0.13 5.48 8.32
N SER A 78 0.20 5.13 9.60
CA SER A 78 0.43 6.10 10.69
C SER A 78 1.88 6.59 10.77
N LEU A 79 2.84 5.80 10.26
CA LEU A 79 4.26 6.16 10.24
C LEU A 79 4.60 7.02 9.03
N PHE A 80 4.10 6.66 7.85
CA PHE A 80 4.50 7.27 6.58
C PHE A 80 3.48 8.28 6.08
N LEU A 81 3.42 9.44 6.74
CA LEU A 81 2.42 10.48 6.46
C LEU A 81 2.65 11.22 5.13
N ASN A 82 3.88 11.20 4.61
CA ASN A 82 4.29 11.92 3.39
C ASN A 82 4.27 11.02 2.14
N LEU A 83 3.58 9.88 2.18
CA LEU A 83 3.52 8.98 1.02
C LEU A 83 2.85 9.64 -0.18
N GLU A 84 3.56 9.62 -1.31
CA GLU A 84 3.11 10.06 -2.63
C GLU A 84 2.72 8.85 -3.49
N VAL A 85 3.38 7.70 -3.29
CA VAL A 85 3.14 6.45 -4.02
C VAL A 85 2.90 5.32 -3.03
N LEU A 86 1.80 4.60 -3.22
CA LEU A 86 1.49 3.37 -2.49
C LEU A 86 1.21 2.25 -3.50
N GLN A 87 1.88 1.11 -3.33
CA GLN A 87 1.73 -0.03 -4.22
C GLN A 87 1.44 -1.30 -3.43
N PHE A 88 0.42 -2.03 -3.86
CA PHE A 88 0.07 -3.36 -3.36
C PHE A 88 0.44 -4.40 -4.40
N ALA A 89 1.53 -5.13 -4.18
CA ALA A 89 2.06 -6.16 -5.06
C ALA A 89 1.65 -7.55 -4.56
N SER A 90 0.51 -8.05 -5.04
CA SER A 90 -0.03 -9.37 -4.63
C SER A 90 -0.16 -9.53 -3.11
N PRO A 91 -0.89 -8.64 -2.41
CA PRO A 91 -1.22 -8.92 -1.03
C PRO A 91 -2.10 -10.17 -0.96
N TRP A 92 -1.83 -11.06 -0.02
CA TRP A 92 -2.74 -12.17 0.30
C TRP A 92 -3.61 -11.81 1.52
N GLU A 93 -4.85 -12.28 1.49
CA GLU A 93 -5.81 -12.03 2.56
C GLU A 93 -5.67 -13.08 3.66
N ARG A 94 -5.65 -12.65 4.93
CA ARG A 94 -6.05 -13.52 6.05
C ARG A 94 -7.55 -13.38 6.25
N ARG A 95 -8.20 -14.48 6.70
CA ARG A 95 -9.67 -14.73 6.79
C ARG A 95 -10.57 -13.59 7.32
N THR A 96 -10.03 -12.52 7.88
CA THR A 96 -10.75 -11.40 8.51
C THR A 96 -10.51 -10.03 7.88
N PHE A 97 -9.61 -9.91 6.89
CA PHE A 97 -9.30 -8.63 6.26
C PHE A 97 -9.13 -8.77 4.75
N SER A 98 -10.08 -8.21 4.02
CA SER A 98 -10.13 -8.27 2.55
C SER A 98 -9.48 -7.09 1.87
N HIS A 99 -9.12 -7.26 0.60
CA HIS A 99 -8.71 -6.18 -0.29
C HIS A 99 -9.73 -5.04 -0.35
N THR A 100 -11.03 -5.33 -0.25
CA THR A 100 -12.06 -4.27 -0.17
C THR A 100 -11.86 -3.42 1.07
N GLN A 101 -11.65 -4.05 2.23
CA GLN A 101 -11.39 -3.34 3.48
C GLN A 101 -10.05 -2.60 3.46
N MET A 102 -9.02 -3.11 2.75
CA MET A 102 -7.78 -2.37 2.50
C MET A 102 -8.07 -1.03 1.80
N ILE A 103 -8.85 -1.04 0.71
CA ILE A 103 -9.22 0.18 -0.01
C ILE A 103 -10.06 1.12 0.86
N GLU A 104 -10.99 0.59 1.64
CA GLU A 104 -11.80 1.39 2.56
C GLU A 104 -10.94 2.09 3.62
N LEU A 105 -9.92 1.41 4.16
CA LEU A 105 -8.98 2.00 5.10
C LEU A 105 -8.23 3.20 4.49
N LEU A 106 -7.93 3.17 3.18
CA LEU A 106 -7.28 4.29 2.48
C LEU A 106 -8.22 5.47 2.20
N THR A 107 -9.53 5.28 2.36
CA THR A 107 -10.56 6.29 2.10
C THR A 107 -10.81 7.21 3.30
N GLU A 108 -10.27 6.87 4.48
CA GLU A 108 -10.47 7.68 5.68
C GLU A 108 -9.96 9.13 5.50
N PRO A 109 -10.74 10.14 5.92
CA PRO A 109 -10.36 11.55 5.78
C PRO A 109 -9.00 11.85 6.41
N GLY A 110 -8.17 12.65 5.73
CA GLY A 110 -6.85 13.05 6.20
C GLY A 110 -5.78 11.94 6.16
N ARG A 111 -6.13 10.72 5.77
CA ARG A 111 -5.16 9.64 5.59
C ARG A 111 -4.38 9.82 4.29
N LEU A 112 -3.05 9.72 4.36
CA LEU A 112 -2.15 9.86 3.20
C LEU A 112 -2.41 11.14 2.37
N PRO A 113 -2.33 12.33 2.97
CA PRO A 113 -2.72 13.59 2.32
C PRO A 113 -1.93 13.88 1.03
N SER A 114 -0.71 13.35 0.93
CA SER A 114 0.18 13.54 -0.21
C SER A 114 0.06 12.48 -1.30
N LEU A 115 -0.83 11.49 -1.16
CA LEU A 115 -0.91 10.36 -2.08
C LEU A 115 -1.34 10.82 -3.47
N GLN A 116 -0.50 10.56 -4.47
CA GLN A 116 -0.74 10.92 -5.87
C GLN A 116 -0.98 9.68 -6.73
N LYS A 117 -0.44 8.53 -6.32
CA LYS A 117 -0.47 7.27 -7.09
C LYS A 117 -0.79 6.07 -6.21
N LEU A 118 -1.76 5.26 -6.65
CA LEU A 118 -2.08 3.96 -6.07
C LEU A 118 -1.93 2.87 -7.14
N SER A 119 -1.09 1.88 -6.89
CA SER A 119 -0.94 0.71 -7.77
C SER A 119 -1.47 -0.54 -7.07
N LEU A 120 -2.39 -1.27 -7.71
CA LEU A 120 -3.00 -2.49 -7.18
C LEU A 120 -2.68 -3.65 -8.13
N HIS A 121 -2.13 -4.75 -7.59
CA HIS A 121 -1.83 -5.95 -8.37
C HIS A 121 -2.38 -7.20 -7.70
N ASN A 122 -3.04 -8.05 -8.49
CA ASN A 122 -3.60 -9.34 -8.07
C ASN A 122 -4.58 -9.23 -6.88
N MET A 123 -5.42 -8.20 -6.91
CA MET A 123 -6.40 -7.91 -5.85
C MET A 123 -7.84 -8.06 -6.35
N TYR A 124 -8.77 -8.27 -5.42
CA TYR A 124 -10.20 -8.36 -5.70
C TYR A 124 -11.01 -7.44 -4.79
N PHE A 125 -11.78 -6.50 -5.32
CA PHE A 125 -12.45 -5.51 -4.49
C PHE A 125 -13.79 -5.04 -5.06
N GLN A 126 -14.64 -4.51 -4.18
CA GLN A 126 -15.91 -3.89 -4.58
C GLN A 126 -15.66 -2.60 -5.36
N HIS A 127 -16.36 -2.45 -6.49
CA HIS A 127 -16.35 -1.24 -7.31
C HIS A 127 -16.71 -0.01 -6.48
N THR A 128 -17.70 -0.14 -5.60
CA THR A 128 -18.17 0.94 -4.73
C THR A 128 -17.12 1.39 -3.70
N ALA A 129 -16.23 0.50 -3.25
CA ALA A 129 -15.13 0.88 -2.36
C ALA A 129 -14.08 1.70 -3.12
N LEU A 130 -13.73 1.26 -4.33
CA LEU A 130 -12.76 1.97 -5.17
C LEU A 130 -13.28 3.33 -5.65
N GLN A 131 -14.56 3.43 -6.01
CA GLN A 131 -15.15 4.71 -6.38
C GLN A 131 -15.19 5.68 -5.19
N ARG A 132 -15.58 5.20 -3.99
CA ARG A 132 -15.52 6.02 -2.76
C ARG A 132 -14.12 6.53 -2.46
N PHE A 133 -13.11 5.69 -2.64
CA PHE A 133 -11.72 6.11 -2.52
C PHE A 133 -11.38 7.25 -3.49
N ILE A 134 -11.74 7.12 -4.77
CA ILE A 134 -11.46 8.16 -5.77
C ILE A 134 -12.20 9.45 -5.45
N ASP A 135 -13.49 9.37 -5.14
CA ASP A 135 -14.32 10.53 -4.80
C ASP A 135 -13.68 11.32 -3.64
N ALA A 136 -13.33 10.63 -2.55
CA ALA A 136 -12.66 11.21 -1.38
C ALA A 136 -11.31 11.86 -1.70
N ARG A 137 -10.61 11.39 -2.74
CA ARG A 137 -9.31 11.93 -3.16
C ARG A 137 -9.46 13.11 -4.11
N THR A 138 -10.46 13.10 -4.98
CA THR A 138 -10.75 14.20 -5.91
C THR A 138 -11.32 15.43 -5.21
N GLU A 139 -11.89 15.28 -4.02
CA GLU A 139 -12.39 16.39 -3.20
C GLU A 139 -11.27 17.15 -2.46
N LEU A 140 -10.03 16.65 -2.45
CA LEU A 140 -8.90 17.29 -1.76
C LEU A 140 -8.26 18.39 -2.63
N PRO A 141 -8.25 19.66 -2.20
CA PRO A 141 -7.87 20.80 -3.06
C PRO A 141 -6.35 20.99 -3.25
N MET A 142 -5.50 20.35 -2.44
CA MET A 142 -4.07 20.73 -2.31
C MET A 142 -3.08 19.76 -2.98
N THR A 143 -3.47 18.50 -3.18
CA THR A 143 -2.63 17.45 -3.78
C THR A 143 -3.54 16.53 -4.60
N PRO A 144 -3.61 16.71 -5.93
CA PRO A 144 -4.52 15.93 -6.73
C PRO A 144 -4.04 14.49 -6.81
N PHE A 145 -4.94 13.54 -6.57
CA PHE A 145 -4.68 12.14 -6.85
C PHE A 145 -4.81 11.91 -8.36
N HIS A 146 -3.73 11.43 -8.98
CA HIS A 146 -3.60 11.47 -10.44
C HIS A 146 -3.71 10.10 -11.10
N VAL A 147 -3.18 9.06 -10.46
CA VAL A 147 -2.94 7.78 -11.12
C VAL A 147 -3.46 6.64 -10.26
N LEU A 148 -4.36 5.86 -10.86
CA LEU A 148 -4.74 4.54 -10.36
C LEU A 148 -4.33 3.48 -11.37
N GLU A 149 -3.44 2.60 -10.92
CA GLU A 149 -2.84 1.55 -11.72
C GLU A 149 -3.39 0.18 -11.31
N LEU A 150 -3.94 -0.58 -12.26
CA LEU A 150 -4.59 -1.86 -11.97
C LEU A 150 -4.02 -2.99 -12.81
N SER A 151 -3.45 -4.00 -12.16
CA SER A 151 -2.83 -5.16 -12.79
C SER A 151 -3.43 -6.46 -12.25
N GLN A 152 -3.99 -7.31 -13.12
CA GLN A 152 -4.61 -8.58 -12.72
C GLN A 152 -5.70 -8.45 -11.62
N CYS A 153 -6.31 -7.28 -11.47
CA CYS A 153 -7.37 -7.06 -10.48
C CYS A 153 -8.74 -7.55 -10.98
N SER A 154 -9.55 -8.05 -10.04
CA SER A 154 -10.96 -8.36 -10.26
C SER A 154 -11.85 -7.36 -9.52
N VAL A 155 -12.73 -6.67 -10.24
CA VAL A 155 -13.66 -5.71 -9.65
C VAL A 155 -15.05 -6.33 -9.56
N LEU A 156 -15.70 -6.15 -8.41
CA LEU A 156 -16.99 -6.76 -8.10
C LEU A 156 -18.08 -5.69 -7.97
N SER A 157 -19.28 -5.99 -8.45
CA SER A 157 -20.52 -5.29 -8.10
C SER A 157 -21.37 -6.25 -7.28
N GLY A 158 -21.29 -6.12 -5.95
CA GLY A 158 -21.86 -7.10 -5.03
C GLY A 158 -21.12 -8.44 -5.16
N ARG A 159 -21.80 -9.45 -5.73
CA ARG A 159 -21.23 -10.79 -5.96
C ARG A 159 -20.82 -11.04 -7.41
N VAL A 160 -21.11 -10.10 -8.31
CA VAL A 160 -20.88 -10.28 -9.75
C VAL A 160 -19.55 -9.62 -10.12
N ARG A 161 -18.72 -10.35 -10.88
CA ARG A 161 -17.49 -9.79 -11.45
C ARG A 161 -17.85 -8.85 -12.61
N ILE A 162 -17.30 -7.65 -12.58
CA ILE A 162 -17.40 -6.68 -13.67
C ILE A 162 -16.33 -7.04 -14.70
N GLU A 163 -16.74 -7.29 -15.95
CA GLU A 163 -15.81 -7.48 -17.05
C GLU A 163 -15.16 -6.15 -17.45
N ARG A 164 -13.90 -6.21 -17.92
CA ARG A 164 -13.22 -5.03 -18.45
C ARG A 164 -13.76 -4.72 -19.85
N PRO A 165 -13.84 -3.44 -20.25
CA PRO A 165 -13.44 -2.24 -19.49
C PRO A 165 -14.53 -1.80 -18.50
N PHE A 166 -14.14 -1.49 -17.27
CA PHE A 166 -15.00 -0.78 -16.31
C PHE A 166 -14.50 0.65 -16.13
N GLN A 167 -15.40 1.55 -15.80
CA GLN A 167 -15.09 2.97 -15.64
C GLN A 167 -15.13 3.37 -14.16
N LEU A 168 -14.25 4.30 -13.81
CA LEU A 168 -14.27 5.04 -12.56
C LEU A 168 -14.32 6.52 -12.91
N ARG A 169 -15.14 7.27 -12.19
CA ARG A 169 -15.30 8.71 -12.46
C ARG A 169 -14.13 9.47 -11.85
N GLY A 170 -13.64 10.49 -12.56
CA GLY A 170 -12.65 11.43 -12.04
C GLY A 170 -11.19 10.95 -12.07
N ILE A 171 -10.89 9.81 -12.69
CA ILE A 171 -9.50 9.32 -12.77
C ILE A 171 -9.18 8.59 -14.06
N ARG A 172 -7.90 8.62 -14.44
CA ARG A 172 -7.33 7.78 -15.49
C ARG A 172 -6.91 6.43 -14.91
N LEU A 173 -7.40 5.36 -15.51
CA LEU A 173 -6.91 4.01 -15.24
C LEU A 173 -5.68 3.72 -16.12
N GLU A 174 -4.60 3.29 -15.47
CA GLU A 174 -3.37 2.89 -16.14
C GLU A 174 -3.07 1.40 -15.90
N THR A 175 -2.31 0.81 -16.81
CA THR A 175 -1.86 -0.58 -16.68
C THR A 175 -0.51 -0.58 -15.97
N TRP A 176 -0.35 -1.48 -15.00
CA TRP A 176 0.89 -1.63 -14.25
C TRP A 176 1.50 -3.01 -14.43
N VAL A 177 2.82 -3.03 -14.56
CA VAL A 177 3.64 -4.25 -14.49
C VAL A 177 4.46 -4.14 -13.20
N PRO A 178 4.18 -4.95 -12.17
CA PRO A 178 4.93 -4.89 -10.93
C PRO A 178 6.40 -5.24 -11.18
N PRO A 179 7.35 -4.49 -10.61
CA PRO A 179 8.77 -4.78 -10.76
C PRO A 179 9.10 -6.06 -9.98
N PHE A 180 9.44 -7.13 -10.71
CA PHE A 180 9.94 -8.43 -10.26
C PHE A 180 9.20 -9.10 -9.08
N TRP A 181 8.27 -10.01 -9.41
CA TRP A 181 7.61 -10.95 -8.49
C TRP A 181 7.36 -12.27 -9.20
#